data_AF-A0A2U8VW15-F1
#
_entry.id   AF-A0A2U8VW15-F1
#
_cell.length_a   1.000
_cell.length_b   1.000
_cell.length_c   1.000
_cell.angle_alpha   90.00
_cell.angle_beta   90.00
_cell.angle_gamma   90.00
#
_symmetry.space_group_name_H-M   'P 1'
#
loop_
_entity.id
_entity.type
_entity.pdbx_description
1 polymer ?
#
loop_
_entity_poly.entity_id
_entity_poly.type
_entity_poly.pdbx_seq_one_letter_code
_entity_poly.pdbx_strand_id
1 'polypeptide(L)'
;MIRPLVLLTLCLGAASPALAQSAALGGPLDAPLASHRHRPTMLIHGNYCGPGNNAPRPPIDALDAACARHDACTPDGALPSRACNLRLQRDADLISRDPRQPDDLRALAGLVAAGAAIMPSEPGLAPRGLATAPAPVAVPAETPASTGSLARTVEAPSAALDPDEDEAE
;
A
#
# COMPACT_ATOMS: atom_id res chain seq x y z
N MET A 1 48.92 -39.29 6.04
CA MET A 1 49.37 -38.28 5.07
C MET A 1 48.92 -36.90 5.57
N ILE A 2 49.41 -36.43 6.71
CA ILE A 2 50.53 -35.47 6.92
C ILE A 2 50.41 -34.21 6.03
N ARG A 3 50.00 -33.12 6.68
CA ARG A 3 49.92 -31.72 6.21
C ARG A 3 51.32 -31.11 5.99
N PRO A 4 51.45 -30.05 5.18
CA PRO A 4 52.41 -29.00 5.48
C PRO A 4 51.71 -27.67 5.79
N LEU A 5 51.91 -27.26 7.05
CA LEU A 5 51.87 -25.90 7.56
C LEU A 5 53.22 -25.22 7.21
N VAL A 6 53.32 -23.90 7.40
CA VAL A 6 54.54 -23.04 7.41
C VAL A 6 54.89 -22.51 6.00
N LEU A 7 54.86 -21.20 5.72
CA LEU A 7 55.68 -20.19 6.35
C LEU A 7 54.96 -18.86 6.64
N LEU A 8 55.15 -18.44 7.88
CA LEU A 8 55.01 -17.11 8.43
C LEU A 8 56.10 -16.20 7.84
N THR A 9 55.74 -15.07 7.22
CA THR A 9 56.67 -13.96 6.92
C THR A 9 56.18 -12.71 7.64
N LEU A 10 56.93 -12.33 8.67
CA LEU A 10 56.79 -11.10 9.46
C LEU A 10 58.05 -10.24 9.25
N CYS A 11 57.88 -8.93 9.40
CA CYS A 11 58.89 -7.86 9.55
C CYS A 11 59.50 -7.32 8.24
N LEU A 12 59.71 -6.02 8.00
CA LEU A 12 59.86 -4.87 8.89
C LEU A 12 59.67 -3.57 8.06
N GLY A 13 59.20 -2.48 8.69
CA GLY A 13 58.72 -1.27 8.01
C GLY A 13 59.76 -0.27 7.49
N ALA A 14 59.24 0.76 6.81
CA ALA A 14 59.88 2.05 6.61
C ALA A 14 58.82 3.14 6.78
N ALA A 15 58.99 3.96 7.80
CA ALA A 15 58.27 5.21 7.99
C ALA A 15 58.72 6.24 6.96
N SER A 16 57.78 6.99 6.37
CA SER A 16 58.05 8.29 5.73
C SER A 16 56.75 9.08 5.56
N PRO A 17 56.84 10.42 5.51
CA PRO A 17 56.03 11.31 6.34
C PRO A 17 54.81 11.89 5.65
N ALA A 18 53.98 12.49 6.50
CA ALA A 18 52.79 13.28 6.21
C ALA A 18 52.91 14.17 4.96
N LEU A 19 51.99 13.95 4.01
CA LEU A 19 51.40 15.01 3.23
C LEU A 19 49.90 15.04 3.56
N ALA A 20 49.54 16.08 4.30
CA ALA A 20 48.17 16.48 4.55
C ALA A 20 47.45 16.74 3.22
N GLN A 21 46.41 15.95 2.95
CA GLN A 21 45.30 16.35 2.10
C GLN A 21 44.02 16.00 2.85
N SER A 22 43.60 16.90 3.74
CA SER A 22 42.27 16.89 4.33
C SER A 22 41.26 17.32 3.26
N ALA A 23 40.94 16.43 2.33
CA ALA A 23 39.67 16.50 1.62
C ALA A 23 38.61 15.93 2.57
N ALA A 24 37.96 16.81 3.33
CA ALA A 24 36.73 16.47 4.04
C ALA A 24 35.63 16.21 3.00
N LEU A 25 35.59 14.99 2.45
CA LEU A 25 34.37 14.45 1.85
C LEU A 25 33.53 13.85 2.97
N GLY A 26 32.90 14.75 3.73
CA GLY A 26 31.71 14.42 4.50
C GLY A 26 30.57 14.21 3.51
N GLY A 27 30.30 12.96 3.17
CA GLY A 27 29.05 12.52 2.54
C GLY A 27 28.64 11.21 3.22
N PRO A 28 27.39 11.06 3.69
CA PRO A 28 26.97 9.87 4.41
C PRO A 28 27.10 8.64 3.51
N LEU A 29 27.89 7.66 3.96
CA LEU A 29 27.80 6.28 3.49
C LEU A 29 26.52 5.65 4.06
N ASP A 30 25.37 6.16 3.64
CA ASP A 30 24.07 5.58 3.97
C ASP A 30 23.12 5.81 2.79
N ALA A 31 23.33 5.01 1.76
CA ALA A 31 22.23 4.52 0.97
C ALA A 31 22.51 3.04 0.73
N PRO A 32 21.72 2.12 1.29
CA PRO A 32 21.52 0.89 0.57
C PRO A 32 20.98 1.37 -0.79
N LEU A 33 21.76 1.20 -1.85
CA LEU A 33 21.18 0.88 -3.14
C LEU A 33 20.45 -0.44 -2.88
N ALA A 34 19.26 -0.34 -2.29
CA ALA A 34 18.26 -1.36 -2.30
C ALA A 34 18.05 -1.58 -3.78
N SER A 35 18.79 -2.55 -4.28
CA SER A 35 18.72 -3.02 -5.63
C SER A 35 17.26 -3.45 -5.74
N HIS A 36 16.43 -2.56 -6.28
CA HIS A 36 15.24 -2.88 -7.05
C HIS A 36 15.75 -3.77 -8.19
N ARG A 37 16.23 -4.97 -7.84
CA ARG A 37 16.28 -6.07 -8.77
C ARG A 37 14.84 -6.14 -9.22
N HIS A 38 14.63 -5.68 -10.44
CA HIS A 38 13.35 -5.61 -11.10
C HIS A 38 12.69 -6.96 -10.88
N ARG A 39 11.83 -7.03 -9.86
CA ARG A 39 11.08 -8.25 -9.60
C ARG A 39 10.19 -8.37 -10.84
N PRO A 40 10.19 -9.53 -11.50
CA PRO A 40 9.35 -9.71 -12.68
C PRO A 40 7.92 -9.31 -12.32
N THR A 41 7.35 -8.40 -13.10
CA THR A 41 5.98 -7.94 -12.90
C THR A 41 5.03 -9.07 -13.30
N MET A 42 4.11 -9.41 -12.42
CA MET A 42 3.09 -10.44 -12.65
C MET A 42 1.73 -9.81 -12.43
N LEU A 43 1.35 -8.95 -13.36
CA LEU A 43 0.11 -8.19 -13.27
C LEU A 43 -1.07 -9.05 -13.74
N ILE A 44 -2.09 -9.12 -12.90
CA ILE A 44 -3.39 -9.69 -13.26
C ILE A 44 -4.28 -8.65 -13.94
N HIS A 45 -3.99 -7.36 -13.75
CA HIS A 45 -4.74 -6.25 -14.31
C HIS A 45 -3.91 -4.97 -14.34
N GLY A 46 -4.11 -4.15 -15.39
CA GLY A 46 -3.58 -2.79 -15.46
C GLY A 46 -2.07 -2.66 -15.26
N ASN A 47 -1.67 -1.64 -14.51
CA ASN A 47 -0.29 -1.30 -14.22
C ASN A 47 0.15 -1.68 -12.79
N TYR A 48 -0.80 -1.98 -11.89
CA TYR A 48 -0.52 -2.08 -10.45
C TYR A 48 -1.12 -3.32 -9.77
N CYS A 49 -2.09 -4.02 -10.38
CA CYS A 49 -2.68 -5.17 -9.70
C CYS A 49 -1.81 -6.42 -9.89
N GLY A 50 -0.92 -6.70 -8.95
CA GLY A 50 -0.12 -7.93 -8.88
C GLY A 50 1.23 -7.74 -8.17
N PRO A 51 2.09 -8.77 -8.08
CA PRO A 51 3.47 -8.60 -7.64
C PRO A 51 4.27 -7.71 -8.59
N GLY A 52 4.86 -6.64 -8.04
CA GLY A 52 5.52 -5.59 -8.81
C GLY A 52 4.51 -4.66 -9.48
N ASN A 53 4.99 -3.64 -10.19
CA ASN A 53 4.13 -2.72 -10.94
C ASN A 53 4.88 -2.03 -12.09
N ASN A 54 4.13 -1.33 -12.92
CA ASN A 54 4.63 -0.52 -14.04
C ASN A 54 4.74 0.97 -13.69
N ALA A 55 4.95 1.32 -12.41
CA ALA A 55 5.15 2.71 -12.03
C ALA A 55 6.30 3.34 -12.85
N PRO A 56 6.18 4.61 -13.27
CA PRO A 56 5.18 5.61 -12.87
C PRO A 56 3.98 5.75 -13.84
N ARG A 57 3.61 4.71 -14.60
CA ARG A 57 2.46 4.80 -15.53
C ARG A 57 1.15 5.10 -14.76
N PRO A 58 0.25 5.95 -15.28
CA PRO A 58 -1.01 6.20 -14.61
C PRO A 58 -1.88 4.92 -14.54
N PRO A 59 -2.72 4.77 -13.50
CA PRO A 59 -3.71 3.71 -13.47
C PRO A 59 -4.68 3.81 -14.64
N ILE A 60 -5.09 2.66 -15.20
CA ILE A 60 -5.96 2.64 -16.40
C ILE A 60 -7.45 2.65 -16.07
N ASP A 61 -7.84 2.30 -14.85
CA ASP A 61 -9.22 2.34 -14.34
C ASP A 61 -9.30 2.43 -12.81
N ALA A 62 -10.51 2.30 -12.25
CA ALA A 62 -10.75 2.40 -10.82
C ALA A 62 -10.11 1.27 -10.00
N LEU A 63 -10.05 0.05 -10.55
CA LEU A 63 -9.44 -1.10 -9.88
C LEU A 63 -7.93 -0.95 -9.84
N ASP A 64 -7.34 -0.61 -10.99
CA ASP A 64 -5.91 -0.33 -11.10
C ASP A 64 -5.49 0.83 -10.18
N ALA A 65 -6.35 1.86 -10.03
CA ALA A 65 -6.10 2.95 -9.10
C ALA A 65 -6.15 2.52 -7.62
N ALA A 66 -6.98 1.54 -7.27
CA ALA A 66 -6.99 0.95 -5.93
C ALA A 66 -5.71 0.16 -5.66
N CYS A 67 -5.24 -0.63 -6.63
CA CYS A 67 -3.97 -1.34 -6.57
C CYS A 67 -2.78 -0.37 -6.45
N ALA A 68 -2.76 0.72 -7.22
CA ALA A 68 -1.71 1.74 -7.13
C ALA A 68 -1.58 2.36 -5.74
N ARG A 69 -2.72 2.61 -5.06
CA ARG A 69 -2.74 3.10 -3.67
C ARG A 69 -2.23 2.06 -2.68
N HIS A 70 -2.49 0.78 -2.93
CA HIS A 70 -1.98 -0.32 -2.10
C HIS A 70 -0.47 -0.46 -2.22
N ASP A 71 0.07 -0.39 -3.44
CA ASP A 71 1.51 -0.41 -3.69
C ASP A 71 2.22 0.78 -3.03
N ALA A 72 1.64 1.97 -3.13
CA ALA A 72 2.16 3.17 -2.47
C ALA A 72 2.12 3.08 -0.93
N CYS A 73 1.28 2.20 -0.36
CA CYS A 73 1.25 1.89 1.07
C CYS A 73 2.47 1.07 1.52
N THR A 74 3.26 0.55 0.58
CA THR A 74 4.41 -0.34 0.82
C THR A 74 5.63 0.07 -0.03
N PRO A 75 6.15 1.31 0.14
CA PRO A 75 7.12 1.91 -0.79
C PRO A 75 8.45 1.15 -0.89
N ASP A 76 8.83 0.40 0.14
CA ASP A 76 10.09 -0.34 0.18
C ASP A 76 9.99 -1.76 -0.43
N GLY A 77 8.81 -2.16 -0.91
CA GLY A 77 8.57 -3.52 -1.43
C GLY A 77 8.57 -4.62 -0.36
N ALA A 78 8.45 -4.24 0.91
CA ALA A 78 8.20 -5.13 2.05
C ALA A 78 6.80 -5.78 1.96
N LEU A 79 6.40 -6.61 2.94
CA LEU A 79 5.00 -7.03 2.97
C LEU A 79 4.10 -5.84 3.36
N PRO A 80 2.91 -5.72 2.75
CA PRO A 80 1.96 -4.68 3.13
C PRO A 80 1.49 -4.87 4.57
N SER A 81 1.21 -3.77 5.27
CA SER A 81 0.57 -3.87 6.58
C SER A 81 -0.86 -4.43 6.45
N ARG A 82 -1.40 -5.00 7.55
CA ARG A 82 -2.80 -5.43 7.59
C ARG A 82 -3.76 -4.29 7.23
N ALA A 83 -3.45 -3.06 7.64
CA ALA A 83 -4.26 -1.89 7.31
C ALA A 83 -4.26 -1.57 5.81
N CYS A 84 -3.11 -1.72 5.13
CA CYS A 84 -3.02 -1.59 3.67
C CYS A 84 -3.88 -2.65 2.98
N ASN A 85 -3.77 -3.92 3.39
CA ASN A 85 -4.56 -5.03 2.83
C ASN A 85 -6.07 -4.81 3.01
N LEU A 86 -6.51 -4.39 4.21
CA LEU A 86 -7.91 -4.07 4.47
C LEU A 86 -8.42 -2.85 3.70
N ARG A 87 -7.55 -1.90 3.33
CA ARG A 87 -7.93 -0.79 2.46
C ARG A 87 -8.17 -1.27 1.03
N LEU A 88 -7.25 -2.07 0.49
CA LEU A 88 -7.41 -2.66 -0.85
C LEU A 88 -8.68 -3.51 -0.94
N GLN A 89 -8.91 -4.38 0.05
CA GLN A 89 -10.11 -5.21 0.12
C GLN A 89 -11.40 -4.37 0.01
N ARG A 90 -11.50 -3.30 0.80
CA ARG A 90 -12.68 -2.42 0.80
C ARG A 90 -12.86 -1.67 -0.51
N ASP A 91 -11.79 -1.10 -1.05
CA ASP A 91 -11.86 -0.35 -2.30
C ASP A 91 -12.27 -1.27 -3.47
N ALA A 92 -11.72 -2.49 -3.54
CA ALA A 92 -12.06 -3.47 -4.57
C ALA A 92 -13.48 -4.05 -4.39
N ASP A 93 -13.96 -4.26 -3.16
CA ASP A 93 -15.34 -4.71 -2.88
C ASP A 93 -16.39 -3.66 -3.28
N LEU A 94 -16.08 -2.37 -3.18
CA LEU A 94 -16.95 -1.32 -3.70
C LEU A 94 -17.04 -1.35 -5.24
N ILE A 95 -15.92 -1.59 -5.91
CA ILE A 95 -15.86 -1.68 -7.37
C ILE A 95 -16.59 -2.93 -7.89
N SER A 96 -16.47 -4.07 -7.21
CA SER A 96 -17.17 -5.31 -7.61
C SER A 96 -18.70 -5.19 -7.58
N ARG A 97 -19.22 -4.34 -6.69
CA ARG A 97 -20.66 -4.08 -6.53
C ARG A 97 -21.17 -2.91 -7.35
N ASP A 98 -20.32 -2.15 -8.02
CA ASP A 98 -20.72 -0.99 -8.82
C ASP A 98 -21.30 -1.44 -10.17
N PRO A 99 -22.62 -1.27 -10.42
CA PRO A 99 -23.25 -1.69 -11.67
C PRO A 99 -22.83 -0.84 -12.87
N ARG A 100 -22.09 0.26 -12.66
CA ARG A 100 -21.55 1.09 -13.74
C ARG A 100 -20.25 0.53 -14.32
N GLN A 101 -19.63 -0.45 -13.67
CA GLN A 101 -18.39 -1.07 -14.12
C GLN A 101 -18.68 -2.26 -15.07
N PRO A 102 -17.80 -2.54 -16.05
CA PRO A 102 -17.92 -3.74 -16.88
C PRO A 102 -17.93 -5.02 -16.04
N ASP A 103 -18.71 -6.02 -16.43
CA ASP A 103 -18.88 -7.25 -15.64
C ASP A 103 -17.55 -7.98 -15.37
N ASP A 104 -16.66 -8.06 -16.36
CA ASP A 104 -15.33 -8.64 -16.18
C ASP A 104 -14.50 -7.88 -15.14
N LEU A 105 -14.57 -6.54 -15.15
CA LEU A 105 -13.87 -5.70 -14.17
C LEU A 105 -14.46 -5.91 -12.76
N ARG A 106 -15.78 -6.05 -12.65
CA ARG A 106 -16.46 -6.33 -11.38
C ARG A 106 -16.05 -7.70 -10.81
N ALA A 107 -15.99 -8.72 -11.66
CA ALA A 107 -15.54 -10.06 -11.28
C ALA A 107 -14.07 -10.04 -10.82
N LEU A 108 -13.20 -9.37 -11.58
CA LEU A 108 -11.79 -9.21 -11.25
C LEU A 108 -11.58 -8.43 -9.94
N ALA A 109 -12.36 -7.36 -9.73
CA ALA A 109 -12.36 -6.62 -8.47
C ALA A 109 -12.79 -7.51 -7.28
N GLY A 110 -13.76 -8.40 -7.48
CA GLY A 110 -14.14 -9.40 -6.48
C GLY A 110 -12.99 -10.36 -6.14
N LEU A 111 -12.24 -10.83 -7.14
CA LEU A 111 -11.05 -11.65 -6.94
C LEU A 111 -9.96 -10.89 -6.18
N VAL A 112 -9.68 -9.63 -6.55
CA VAL A 112 -8.72 -8.77 -5.86
C VAL A 112 -9.12 -8.54 -4.41
N ALA A 113 -10.40 -8.29 -4.13
CA ALA A 113 -10.91 -8.12 -2.77
C ALA A 113 -10.71 -9.39 -1.93
N ALA A 114 -11.05 -10.55 -2.47
CA ALA A 114 -10.87 -11.84 -1.79
C ALA A 114 -9.38 -12.14 -1.54
N GLY A 115 -8.52 -11.91 -2.54
CA GLY A 115 -7.08 -12.05 -2.41
C GLY A 115 -6.51 -11.15 -1.32
N ALA A 116 -6.93 -9.88 -1.29
CA ALA A 116 -6.48 -8.92 -0.28
C ALA A 116 -6.84 -9.31 1.16
N ALA A 117 -7.95 -10.03 1.36
CA ALA A 117 -8.35 -10.51 2.68
C ALA A 117 -7.42 -11.59 3.25
N ILE A 118 -6.70 -12.32 2.40
CA ILE A 118 -5.81 -13.44 2.77
C ILE A 118 -4.32 -13.14 2.53
N MET A 119 -3.99 -11.94 2.04
CA MET A 119 -2.60 -11.56 1.80
C MET A 119 -1.80 -11.56 3.11
N PRO A 120 -0.58 -12.13 3.10
CA PRO A 120 0.35 -11.97 4.22
C PRO A 120 0.57 -10.50 4.55
N SER A 121 0.78 -10.23 5.83
CA SER A 121 1.16 -8.90 6.30
C SER A 121 2.39 -9.03 7.18
N GLU A 122 3.22 -7.99 7.22
CA GLU A 122 4.23 -7.88 8.27
C GLU A 122 3.53 -8.02 9.64
N PRO A 123 4.00 -8.92 10.53
CA PRO A 123 3.55 -8.91 11.91
C PRO A 123 3.90 -7.53 12.46
N GLY A 124 2.88 -6.73 12.76
CA GLY A 124 3.07 -5.32 13.07
C GLY A 124 4.14 -5.15 14.14
N LEU A 125 5.28 -4.58 13.78
CA LEU A 125 6.01 -3.78 14.74
C LEU A 125 5.04 -2.66 15.09
N ALA A 126 4.41 -2.78 16.26
CA ALA A 126 3.56 -1.74 16.80
C ALA A 126 4.28 -0.40 16.65
N PRO A 127 3.59 0.68 16.25
CA PRO A 127 4.20 1.99 16.21
C PRO A 127 4.83 2.26 17.59
N ARG A 128 6.16 2.42 17.61
CA ARG A 128 6.87 2.91 18.79
C ARG A 128 6.35 4.32 19.06
N GLY A 129 5.46 4.43 20.05
CA GLY A 129 4.99 5.68 20.58
C GLY A 129 3.96 6.39 19.70
N LEU A 130 2.69 6.27 20.07
CA LEU A 130 1.86 7.46 20.08
C LEU A 130 2.59 8.47 20.96
N ALA A 131 3.28 9.44 20.36
CA ALA A 131 3.54 10.69 21.04
C ALA A 131 2.18 11.17 21.55
N THR A 132 1.99 11.17 22.86
CA THR A 132 0.78 11.69 23.49
C THR A 132 0.61 13.11 22.98
N ALA A 133 -0.37 13.34 22.11
CA ALA A 133 -0.79 14.69 21.79
C ALA A 133 -1.16 15.37 23.12
N PRO A 134 -0.67 16.58 23.41
CA PRO A 134 -1.11 17.29 24.59
C PRO A 134 -2.62 17.47 24.53
N ALA A 135 -3.28 17.29 25.68
CA ALA A 135 -4.72 17.43 25.82
C ALA A 135 -5.21 18.76 25.21
N PRO A 136 -6.37 18.78 24.52
CA PRO A 136 -6.95 20.03 24.07
C PRO A 136 -7.28 20.88 25.31
N VAL A 137 -6.71 22.09 25.37
CA VAL A 137 -7.15 23.12 26.30
C VAL A 137 -8.62 23.38 26.01
N ALA A 138 -9.47 23.10 26.98
CA ALA A 138 -10.90 23.35 26.89
C ALA A 138 -11.15 24.85 26.71
N VAL A 139 -11.59 25.24 25.52
CA VAL A 139 -12.21 26.55 25.28
C VAL A 139 -13.66 26.41 25.74
N PRO A 140 -14.17 27.29 26.64
CA PRO A 140 -15.56 27.21 27.08
C PRO A 140 -16.51 27.39 25.89
N ALA A 141 -17.44 26.45 25.75
CA ALA A 141 -18.46 26.45 24.72
C ALA A 141 -19.48 27.56 24.98
N GLU A 142 -19.53 28.55 24.08
CA GLU A 142 -20.75 29.34 23.91
C GLU A 142 -21.84 28.45 23.32
N THR A 143 -23.02 28.53 23.90
CA THR A 143 -24.18 27.72 23.58
C THR A 143 -24.95 28.36 22.42
N PRO A 144 -25.03 27.77 21.21
CA PRO A 144 -26.07 28.16 20.26
C PRO A 144 -27.38 27.45 20.62
N ALA A 145 -28.41 28.27 20.74
CA ALA A 145 -29.78 27.88 21.05
C ALA A 145 -30.33 26.83 20.06
N SER A 146 -31.02 25.85 20.63
CA SER A 146 -31.82 24.86 19.93
C SER A 146 -33.04 25.52 19.29
N THR A 147 -33.10 25.50 17.96
CA THR A 147 -34.35 25.72 17.22
C THR A 147 -34.48 24.70 16.10
N GLY A 148 -35.56 23.91 16.16
CA GLY A 148 -36.27 23.50 14.95
C GLY A 148 -35.98 22.12 14.40
N SER A 149 -36.56 21.11 15.05
CA SER A 149 -36.96 19.85 14.41
C SER A 149 -37.97 20.13 13.30
N LEU A 150 -37.65 19.74 12.07
CA LEU A 150 -38.63 19.39 11.04
C LEU A 150 -38.13 18.15 10.30
N ALA A 151 -38.65 17.01 10.74
CA ALA A 151 -38.60 15.77 10.00
C ALA A 151 -39.25 15.97 8.62
N ARG A 152 -38.54 15.62 7.55
CA ARG A 152 -39.13 15.39 6.24
C ARG A 152 -38.98 13.92 5.89
N THR A 153 -40.03 13.17 6.21
CA THR A 153 -40.35 11.90 5.58
C THR A 153 -40.46 12.13 4.06
N VAL A 154 -39.63 11.43 3.29
CA VAL A 154 -39.89 11.22 1.87
C VAL A 154 -40.24 9.75 1.71
N GLU A 155 -41.52 9.59 1.37
CA GLU A 155 -42.24 8.38 1.07
C GLU A 155 -41.67 7.69 -0.17
N ALA A 156 -41.55 6.36 -0.12
CA ALA A 156 -41.23 5.53 -1.26
C ALA A 156 -42.50 5.28 -2.09
N PRO A 157 -42.45 5.36 -3.44
CA PRO A 157 -43.54 4.84 -4.25
C PRO A 157 -43.44 3.31 -4.35
N SER A 158 -44.51 2.64 -3.92
CA SER A 158 -44.78 1.24 -4.21
C SER A 158 -45.40 1.07 -5.61
N ALA A 159 -45.00 -0.04 -6.23
CA ALA A 159 -45.75 -0.90 -7.15
C ALA A 159 -46.24 -0.35 -8.51
N ALA A 160 -45.77 -1.02 -9.57
CA ALA A 160 -46.66 -1.58 -10.59
C ALA A 160 -46.08 -2.93 -11.05
N LEU A 161 -46.85 -3.99 -10.77
CA LEU A 161 -46.83 -5.26 -11.49
C LEU A 161 -47.38 -5.00 -12.89
N ASP A 162 -46.82 -5.64 -13.92
CA ASP A 162 -47.62 -6.08 -15.07
C ASP A 162 -47.04 -7.40 -15.63
N PRO A 163 -47.90 -8.23 -16.25
CA PRO A 163 -47.77 -9.69 -16.31
C PRO A 163 -47.17 -10.21 -17.62
N ASP A 164 -47.01 -11.54 -17.63
CA ASP A 164 -46.63 -12.46 -18.71
C ASP A 164 -46.93 -12.02 -20.15
N GLU A 165 -45.90 -12.08 -21.01
CA GLU A 165 -46.06 -12.34 -22.43
C GLU A 165 -45.23 -13.58 -22.82
N ASP A 166 -46.00 -14.66 -22.93
CA ASP A 166 -45.77 -15.91 -23.66
C ASP A 166 -45.37 -15.59 -25.11
N GLU A 167 -44.22 -16.07 -25.60
CA GLU A 167 -44.00 -16.29 -27.04
C GLU A 167 -43.10 -17.52 -27.20
N ALA A 168 -43.72 -18.56 -27.74
CA ALA A 168 -43.12 -19.78 -28.24
C ALA A 168 -42.31 -19.53 -29.52
N GLU A 169 -41.13 -20.14 -29.63
CA GLU A 169 -40.69 -21.08 -30.69
C GLU A 169 -39.21 -21.46 -30.52
#